data_AF-A0A1R1FRP5-F1
#
_entry.id   AF-A0A1R1FRP5-F1
#
_cell.length_a   1.000
_cell.length_b   1.000
_cell.length_c   1.000
_cell.angle_alpha   90.00
_cell.angle_beta   90.00
_cell.angle_gamma   90.00
#
_symmetry.space_group_name_H-M   'P 1'
#
loop_
_entity.id
_entity.type
_entity.pdbx_description
1 polymer ?
#
loop_
_entity_poly.entity_id
_entity_poly.type
_entity_poly.pdbx_seq_one_letter_code
_entity_poly.pdbx_strand_id
1 'polypeptide(L)' 'MQNSQMQALSPKELNYIADSISNEEMLIKQCAATASITHNPQIQQALNHYVRSHEQHLNTLVNALQQHQSLAPAQSQ' A
#
# COMPACT_ATOMS: atom_id res chain seq x y z
N MET A 1 -24.74 13.64 -15.84
CA MET A 1 -23.52 12.83 -16.01
C MET A 1 -22.45 13.46 -15.13
N GLN A 2 -22.36 13.04 -13.88
CA GLN A 2 -21.52 13.68 -12.86
C GLN A 2 -20.05 13.47 -13.21
N ASN A 3 -19.36 14.57 -13.54
CA ASN A 3 -17.95 14.61 -13.86
C ASN A 3 -17.16 14.40 -12.56
N SER A 4 -16.87 13.15 -12.19
CA SER A 4 -15.89 12.82 -11.15
C SER A 4 -14.50 13.18 -11.66
N GLN A 5 -14.21 14.48 -11.66
CA GLN A 5 -12.87 15.01 -11.83
C GLN A 5 -12.02 14.37 -10.73
N MET A 6 -11.17 13.39 -11.09
CA MET A 6 -10.07 12.97 -10.25
C MET A 6 -9.23 14.23 -10.02
N GLN A 7 -9.45 14.88 -8.88
CA GLN A 7 -8.59 15.97 -8.44
C GLN A 7 -7.18 15.38 -8.32
N ALA A 8 -6.19 16.06 -8.93
CA ALA A 8 -4.81 15.67 -8.77
C ALA A 8 -4.50 15.60 -7.27
N LEU A 9 -4.01 14.44 -6.80
CA LEU A 9 -3.65 14.26 -5.40
C LEU A 9 -2.73 15.41 -4.94
N SER A 10 -3.08 16.01 -3.81
CA SER A 10 -2.24 17.03 -3.20
C SER A 10 -0.92 16.43 -2.73
N PRO A 11 0.14 17.24 -2.57
CA PRO A 11 1.43 16.78 -2.03
C PRO A 11 1.30 16.08 -0.67
N LYS A 12 0.31 16.48 0.14
CA LYS A 12 0.01 15.85 1.43
C LYS A 12 -0.53 14.44 1.27
N GLU A 13 -1.40 14.22 0.29
CA GLU A 13 -1.95 12.89 0.00
C GLU A 13 -0.90 11.97 -0.61
N LEU A 14 0.00 12.49 -1.46
CA LEU A 14 1.14 11.72 -1.97
C LEU A 14 2.08 11.27 -0.84
N ASN A 15 2.38 12.19 0.11
CA ASN A 15 3.20 11.84 1.27
C ASN A 15 2.50 10.80 2.14
N TYR A 16 1.20 10.97 2.39
CA TYR A 16 0.40 10.01 3.14
C TYR A 16 0.37 8.62 2.49
N ILE A 17 0.30 8.54 1.15
CA ILE A 17 0.39 7.25 0.45
C ILE A 17 1.79 6.63 0.62
N ALA A 18 2.86 7.43 0.49
CA ALA A 18 4.22 6.93 0.70
C ALA A 18 4.45 6.42 2.13
N ASP A 19 3.93 7.13 3.13
CA ASP A 19 3.92 6.71 4.53
C ASP A 19 3.11 5.40 4.70
N SER A 20 1.95 5.32 4.06
CA SER A 20 1.09 4.12 4.10
C SER A 20 1.76 2.90 3.48
N ILE A 21 2.50 3.05 2.37
CA ILE A 21 3.28 1.97 1.77
C ILE A 21 4.33 1.45 2.75
N SER A 22 5.06 2.35 3.41
CA SER A 22 6.07 1.97 4.42
C SER A 22 5.44 1.19 5.58
N ASN A 23 4.23 1.59 6.01
CA ASN A 23 3.47 0.88 7.03
C ASN A 23 3.03 -0.51 6.57
N GLU A 24 2.50 -0.64 5.36
CA GLU A 24 2.07 -1.93 4.79
C GLU A 24 3.26 -2.91 4.67
N GLU A 25 4.42 -2.44 4.19
CA GLU A 25 5.64 -3.28 4.13
C GLU A 25 6.09 -3.76 5.51
N MET A 26 6.00 -2.91 6.52
CA MET A 26 6.32 -3.27 7.90
C MET A 26 5.37 -4.36 8.42
N LEU A 27 4.06 -4.20 8.20
CA LEU A 27 3.04 -5.15 8.63
C LEU A 27 3.20 -6.51 7.95
N ILE A 28 3.50 -6.54 6.65
CA ILE A 28 3.81 -7.77 5.90
C ILE A 28 4.99 -8.51 6.55
N LYS A 29 6.11 -7.82 6.80
CA LYS A 29 7.30 -8.41 7.41
C LYS A 29 7.00 -8.98 8.79
N GLN A 30 6.25 -8.24 9.61
CA GLN A 30 5.90 -8.68 10.95
C GLN A 30 4.95 -9.89 10.94
N CYS A 31 3.96 -9.90 10.04
CA CYS A 31 3.06 -11.04 9.89
C CYS A 31 3.80 -12.28 9.40
N ALA A 32 4.68 -12.14 8.40
CA ALA A 32 5.48 -13.25 7.87
C ALA A 32 6.46 -13.81 8.92
N ALA A 33 7.14 -12.93 9.66
CA ALA A 33 8.03 -13.34 10.74
C ALA A 33 7.26 -14.07 11.85
N THR A 34 6.11 -13.52 12.27
CA THR A 34 5.26 -14.13 13.31
C THR A 34 4.69 -15.48 12.86
N ALA A 35 4.28 -15.59 11.58
CA ALA A 35 3.77 -16.83 11.00
C ALA A 35 4.83 -17.94 10.94
N SER A 36 6.11 -17.56 10.88
CA SER A 36 7.25 -18.49 10.84
C SER A 36 7.63 -19.03 12.22
N ILE A 37 7.34 -18.28 13.30
CA ILE A 37 7.72 -18.67 14.67
C ILE A 37 6.53 -19.17 15.51
N THR A 38 5.29 -18.94 15.07
CA THR A 38 4.10 -19.36 15.80
C THR A 38 3.86 -20.86 15.67
N HIS A 39 3.54 -21.52 16.78
CA HIS A 39 3.18 -22.94 16.81
C HIS A 39 1.68 -23.17 16.70
N ASN A 40 0.87 -22.10 16.68
CA ASN A 40 -0.58 -22.20 16.56
C ASN A 40 -0.99 -22.14 15.07
N PRO A 41 -1.58 -23.23 14.53
CA PRO A 41 -1.93 -23.30 13.10
C PRO A 41 -3.03 -22.30 12.70
N GLN A 42 -3.96 -21.96 13.61
CA GLN A 42 -5.01 -20.96 13.32
C GLN A 42 -4.41 -19.56 13.21
N ILE A 43 -3.46 -19.23 14.08
CA ILE A 43 -2.72 -17.96 14.02
C ILE A 43 -1.89 -17.90 12.74
N GLN A 44 -1.21 -18.99 12.38
CA GLN A 44 -0.44 -19.05 11.13
C GLN A 44 -1.34 -18.81 9.90
N GLN A 45 -2.52 -19.43 9.84
CA GLN A 45 -3.46 -19.21 8.74
C GLN A 45 -3.97 -17.76 8.69
N ALA A 46 -4.32 -17.18 9.84
CA ALA A 46 -4.75 -15.79 9.93
C ALA A 46 -3.65 -14.82 9.46
N LEU A 47 -2.40 -15.02 9.91
CA LEU A 47 -1.26 -14.20 9.50
C LEU A 47 -0.98 -14.30 8.00
N ASN A 48 -1.07 -15.50 7.42
CA ASN A 48 -0.94 -15.67 5.97
C ASN A 48 -2.06 -14.95 5.20
N HIS A 49 -3.28 -14.93 5.72
CA HIS A 49 -4.37 -14.14 5.13
C HIS A 49 -4.07 -12.64 5.22
N TYR A 50 -3.60 -12.15 6.37
CA TYR A 50 -3.23 -10.75 6.54
C TYR A 50 -2.09 -10.33 5.61
N VAL A 51 -1.05 -11.15 5.45
CA VAL A 51 0.03 -10.89 4.47
C VAL A 51 -0.55 -10.62 3.08
N ARG A 52 -1.44 -11.49 2.58
CA ARG A 52 -2.05 -11.31 1.27
C ARG A 52 -2.89 -10.04 1.18
N SER A 53 -3.63 -9.69 2.23
CA SER A 53 -4.42 -8.45 2.28
C SER A 53 -3.51 -7.22 2.20
N HIS A 54 -2.43 -7.21 2.98
CA HIS A 54 -1.46 -6.11 2.99
C HIS A 54 -0.74 -5.99 1.63
N GLU A 55 -0.41 -7.10 0.97
CA GLU A 55 0.14 -7.10 -0.39
C GLU A 55 -0.84 -6.49 -1.41
N GLN A 56 -2.14 -6.77 -1.29
CA GLN A 56 -3.18 -6.16 -2.13
C GLN A 56 -3.30 -4.64 -1.88
N HIS A 57 -3.23 -4.22 -0.61
CA HIS A 57 -3.23 -2.80 -0.26
C HIS A 57 -2.00 -2.09 -0.82
N LEU A 58 -0.81 -2.67 -0.64
CA LEU A 58 0.44 -2.16 -1.17
C LEU A 58 0.36 -1.96 -2.68
N ASN A 59 -0.15 -2.95 -3.42
CA ASN A 59 -0.33 -2.85 -4.86
C ASN A 59 -1.29 -1.70 -5.22
N THR A 60 -2.38 -1.54 -4.48
CA THR A 60 -3.34 -0.43 -4.69
C THR A 60 -2.68 0.93 -4.46
N LEU A 61 -1.91 1.09 -3.38
CA LEU A 61 -1.20 2.32 -3.04
C LEU A 61 -0.12 2.66 -4.08
N VAL A 62 0.64 1.65 -4.53
CA VAL A 62 1.66 1.81 -5.58
C VAL A 62 1.02 2.22 -6.90
N ASN A 63 -0.09 1.59 -7.31
CA ASN A 63 -0.83 2.00 -8.50
C ASN A 63 -1.33 3.44 -8.40
N ALA A 64 -1.85 3.84 -7.23
CA ALA A 64 -2.31 5.21 -7.00
C ALA A 64 -1.17 6.24 -7.13
N LEU A 65 0.02 5.92 -6.61
CA LEU A 65 1.22 6.75 -6.80
C LEU A 65 1.67 6.79 -8.25
N GLN A 66 1.73 5.64 -8.93
CA GLN A 66 2.20 5.56 -10.32
C GLN A 66 1.30 6.37 -11.26
N GLN A 67 -0.03 6.26 -11.10
CA GLN A 67 -1.00 7.06 -11.88
C GLN A 67 -0.78 8.57 -11.70
N HIS A 68 -0.43 9.02 -10.50
CA HIS A 68 -0.11 10.43 -10.24
C HIS A 68 1.29 10.83 -10.71
N GLN A 69 2.26 9.93 -10.66
CA GLN A 69 3.62 10.19 -11.15
C GLN A 69 3.63 10.41 -12.67
N SER A 70 2.76 9.72 -13.41
CA SER A 70 2.53 9.96 -14.85
C SER A 70 1.77 11.26 -15.18
N LEU A 71 1.09 11.86 -14.20
CA LEU A 71 0.37 13.14 -14.34
C LEU A 71 1.20 14.34 -13.87
N ALA A 72 2.25 14.10 -13.08
CA ALA A 72 3.23 15.12 -12.76
C ALA A 72 3.95 15.47 -14.06
N PRO A 73 3.80 16.70 -14.61
CA PRO A 73 4.64 17.11 -15.72
C PRO A 73 6.07 16.94 -15.23
N ALA A 74 6.88 16.18 -15.99
CA ALA A 74 8.31 16.18 -15.81
C ALA A 74 8.70 17.63 -15.59
N GLN A 75 9.16 17.96 -14.38
CA GLN A 75 9.68 19.30 -14.10
C GLN A 75 10.85 19.45 -15.05
N SER A 76 10.57 20.09 -16.18
CA SER A 76 11.53 20.62 -17.12
C SER A 76 12.57 21.36 -16.30
N GLN A 77 13.83 21.01 -16.57
CA GLN A 77 15.05 21.51 -15.95
C GLN A 77 15.05 23.03 -15.71
#